data_AF-A0A3C1DWN0-F1
#
_entry.id   AF-A0A3C1DWN0-F1
#
_cell.length_a   1.000
_cell.length_b   1.000
_cell.length_c   1.000
_cell.angle_alpha   90.00
_cell.angle_beta   90.00
_cell.angle_gamma   90.00
#
_symmetry.space_group_name_H-M   'P 1'
#
loop_
_entity.id
_entity.type
_entity.pdbx_description
1 polymer ?
#
loop_
_entity_poly.entity_id
_entity_poly.type
_entity_poly.pdbx_seq_one_letter_code
_entity_poly.pdbx_strand_id
1 'polypeptide(L)' 'MTSDPETYCSCCGRTLPRTKLHDIGSTGVYICRRCARWVAFTWRGDRPH' A
#
# COMPACT_ATOMS: atom_id res chain seq x y z
N MET A 1 1.18 8.95 24.38
CA MET A 1 1.99 8.37 23.28
C MET A 1 1.14 7.30 22.61
N THR A 2 0.50 7.64 21.50
CA THR A 2 -0.33 6.69 20.76
C THR A 2 0.62 5.97 19.80
N SER A 3 1.01 4.74 20.15
CA SER A 3 1.78 3.88 19.24
C SER A 3 0.93 3.67 17.98
N ASP A 4 1.40 4.17 16.83
CA ASP A 4 0.74 3.96 15.54
C ASP A 4 0.63 2.44 15.31
N PRO A 5 -0.57 1.90 15.03
CA PRO A 5 -0.71 0.45 14.85
C PRO A 5 0.18 0.00 13.69
N GLU A 6 1.06 -0.95 13.96
CA GLU A 6 1.85 -1.57 12.91
C GLU A 6 0.95 -2.47 12.05
N THR A 7 1.15 -2.43 10.74
CA THR A 7 0.40 -3.21 9.77
C THR A 7 1.36 -3.72 8.70
N TYR A 8 1.01 -4.81 8.02
CA TYR A 8 1.84 -5.37 6.96
C TYR A 8 1.45 -4.79 5.59
N CYS A 9 2.45 -4.60 4.74
CA CYS A 9 2.24 -4.33 3.33
C CYS A 9 1.76 -5.61 2.63
N SER A 10 0.57 -5.60 2.06
CA SER A 10 0.01 -6.75 1.34
C SER A 10 0.79 -7.13 0.07
N CYS A 11 1.64 -6.23 -0.44
CA CYS A 11 2.43 -6.46 -1.65
C CYS A 11 3.82 -7.08 -1.38
N CYS A 12 4.48 -6.74 -0.26
CA CYS A 12 5.84 -7.21 0.03
C CYS A 12 6.02 -7.84 1.42
N GLY A 13 4.94 -7.95 2.21
CA GLY A 13 4.93 -8.58 3.53
C GLY A 13 5.61 -7.80 4.65
N ARG A 14 6.16 -6.61 4.39
CA ARG A 14 6.85 -5.82 5.42
C ARG A 14 5.88 -5.22 6.42
N THR A 15 6.13 -5.43 7.71
CA THR A 15 5.47 -4.74 8.82
C THR A 15 6.03 -3.33 8.97
N LEU A 16 5.15 -2.34 8.93
CA LEU A 16 5.48 -0.92 9.01
C LEU A 16 4.37 -0.20 9.81
N PRO A 17 4.66 0.97 10.40
CA PRO A 17 3.62 1.85 10.94
C PRO A 17 2.56 2.15 9.87
N ARG A 18 1.27 2.08 10.25
CA ARG A 18 0.13 2.38 9.37
C ARG A 18 0.28 3.72 8.65
N THR A 19 0.83 4.74 9.31
CA THR A 19 1.16 6.06 8.75
C THR A 19 2.11 6.02 7.54
N LYS A 20 2.89 4.94 7.37
CA LYS A 20 3.83 4.74 6.25
C LYS A 20 3.26 3.86 5.13
N LEU A 21 2.03 3.37 5.29
CA LEU A 21 1.32 2.58 4.30
C LEU A 21 0.21 3.40 3.64
N HIS A 22 -0.12 3.05 2.39
CA HIS A 22 -1.22 3.62 1.63
C HIS A 22 -2.35 2.59 1.55
N ASP A 23 -3.56 3.03 1.86
CA ASP A 23 -4.78 2.23 1.65
C ASP A 23 -5.15 2.27 0.16
N ILE A 24 -5.38 1.10 -0.43
CA ILE A 24 -5.88 0.98 -1.79
C ILE A 24 -7.40 1.09 -1.76
N GLY A 25 -7.92 2.28 -2.14
CA GLY A 25 -9.35 2.47 -2.38
C GLY A 25 -10.25 2.29 -1.14
N SER A 26 -9.72 2.49 0.07
CA SER A 26 -10.44 2.32 1.34
C SER A 26 -10.96 0.89 1.56
N THR A 27 -10.28 -0.09 0.98
CA THR A 27 -10.62 -1.53 1.11
C THR A 27 -10.01 -2.18 2.35
N GLY A 28 -9.16 -1.47 3.07
CA GLY A 28 -8.38 -2.04 4.16
C GLY A 28 -7.15 -2.84 3.69
N VAL A 29 -6.81 -2.76 2.40
CA VAL A 29 -5.58 -3.31 1.84
C VAL A 29 -4.50 -2.23 1.87
N TYR A 30 -3.39 -2.50 2.55
CA TYR A 30 -2.31 -1.54 2.75
C TYR A 30 -1.07 -1.91 1.95
N ILE A 31 -0.49 -0.93 1.25
CA ILE A 31 0.78 -1.09 0.53
C ILE A 31 1.79 -0.03 0.94
N CYS A 32 3.07 -0.42 1.03
CA CYS A 32 4.13 0.52 1.35
C CYS A 32 4.40 1.49 0.19
N ARG A 33 4.98 2.67 0.49
CA ARG A 33 5.36 3.68 -0.52
C ARG A 33 6.11 3.13 -1.73
N ARG A 34 6.99 2.13 -1.53
CA ARG A 34 7.74 1.50 -2.63
C ARG A 34 6.83 0.68 -3.55
N CYS A 35 5.95 -0.13 -2.96
CA CYS A 35 4.97 -0.91 -3.69
C CYS A 35 3.93 -0.01 -4.37
N ALA A 36 3.48 1.05 -3.70
CA ALA A 36 2.59 2.06 -4.28
C ALA A 36 3.23 2.75 -5.49
N ARG A 37 4.52 3.11 -5.39
CA ARG A 37 5.28 3.63 -6.52
C ARG A 37 5.33 2.59 -7.65
N TRP A 38 5.72 1.35 -7.34
CA TRP A 38 5.80 0.29 -8.35
C TRP A 38 4.46 0.12 -9.07
N VAL A 39 3.36 -0.04 -8.33
CA VAL A 39 1.99 -0.11 -8.85
C VAL A 39 1.67 1.12 -9.71
N ALA A 40 1.95 2.35 -9.25
CA ALA A 40 1.68 3.56 -10.04
C ALA A 40 2.50 3.65 -11.34
N PHE A 41 3.71 3.07 -11.37
CA PHE A 41 4.56 3.02 -12.56
C PHE A 41 4.23 1.83 -13.48
N THR A 42 3.75 0.71 -12.94
CA THR A 42 3.40 -0.50 -13.69
C THR A 42 1.94 -0.54 -14.14
N TRP A 43 1.03 0.17 -13.46
CA TRP A 43 -0.35 0.35 -13.89
C TRP A 43 -0.43 1.29 -15.09
N ARG A 44 -0.30 0.71 -16.27
CA ARG A 44 -0.60 1.34 -17.57
C ARG A 44 -1.68 0.58 -18.36
N GLY A 45 -2.45 -0.32 -17.74
CA GLY A 45 -3.22 -1.32 -18.50
C GLY A 45 -4.44 -1.94 -17.83
N ASP A 46 -5.39 -1.12 -17.36
CA ASP A 46 -6.80 -1.54 -17.25
C ASP A 46 -7.69 -0.50 -17.98
N ARG A 47 -7.27 -0.14 -19.20
CA ARG A 47 -8.21 0.40 -20.18
C ARG A 47 -8.92 -0.82 -20.77
N PRO A 48 -10.23 -1.04 -20.50
CA PRO A 48 -10.99 -1.97 -21.31
C PRO A 48 -10.88 -1.45 -22.76
N HIS A 49 -10.43 -2.33 -23.63
CA HIS A 49 -10.42 -2.12 -25.07
C HIS A 49 -11.86 -2.19 -25.58
#